data_AF-A0A5J4UMT3-F1
#
_entry.id   AF-A0A5J4UMT3-F1
#
_cell.length_a   1.000
_cell.length_b   1.000
_cell.length_c   1.000
_cell.angle_alpha   90.00
_cell.angle_beta   90.00
_cell.angle_gamma   90.00
#
_symmetry.space_group_name_H-M   'P 1'
#
loop_
_entity.id
_entity.type
_entity.pdbx_description
1 polymer ?
#
loop_
_entity_poly.entity_id
_entity_poly.type
_entity_poly.pdbx_seq_one_letter_code
_entity_poly.pdbx_strand_id
1 'polypeptide(L)'
;MVLWNSIIIIQQLIYTVGYFEGEGNPNPLLKEMEKDGTLTKIIEIFKNDKYENKDINACAACSIGYLFKASPLPSEFGQSIISNLQDLTQSDNIILQSDSVLALSLLAQCEQSCTNTYIRISSILKFKIKYQ
;
A
#
# COMPACT_ATOMS: atom_id res chain seq x y z
N MET A 1 -13.68 -11.08 12.70
CA MET A 1 -13.04 -10.37 13.84
C MET A 1 -11.55 -10.67 13.95
N VAL A 2 -11.12 -11.94 14.09
CA VAL A 2 -9.68 -12.27 14.22
C VAL A 2 -8.87 -11.78 13.01
N LEU A 3 -9.27 -12.14 11.79
CA LEU A 3 -8.54 -11.75 10.57
C LEU A 3 -8.43 -10.23 10.40
N TRP A 4 -9.51 -9.49 10.68
CA TRP A 4 -9.54 -8.02 10.62
C TRP A 4 -8.51 -7.39 11.56
N ASN A 5 -8.48 -7.85 12.81
CA ASN A 5 -7.52 -7.33 13.79
C ASN A 5 -6.08 -7.70 13.40
N SER A 6 -5.86 -8.92 12.91
CA SER A 6 -4.54 -9.37 12.46
C SER A 6 -4.01 -8.52 11.29
N ILE A 7 -4.83 -8.26 10.26
CA ILE A 7 -4.37 -7.49 9.10
C ILE A 7 -4.09 -6.02 9.46
N ILE A 8 -4.88 -5.42 10.36
CA ILE A 8 -4.61 -4.06 10.86
C ILE A 8 -3.27 -4.00 11.60
N ILE A 9 -3.03 -4.94 12.53
CA ILE A 9 -1.78 -4.93 13.32
C ILE A 9 -0.58 -5.11 12.39
N ILE A 10 -0.67 -6.02 11.41
CA ILE A 10 0.37 -6.22 10.40
C ILE A 10 0.59 -4.95 9.58
N GLN A 11 -0.48 -4.32 9.10
CA GLN A 11 -0.41 -3.06 8.33
C GLN A 11 0.31 -1.96 9.13
N GLN A 12 -0.07 -1.78 10.40
CA GLN A 12 0.55 -0.80 11.30
C GLN A 12 2.03 -1.10 11.53
N LEU A 13 2.39 -2.35 11.80
CA LEU A 13 3.77 -2.76 11.98
C LEU A 13 4.62 -2.47 10.74
N ILE A 14 4.13 -2.90 9.56
CA ILE A 14 4.80 -2.67 8.27
C ILE A 14 5.01 -1.18 8.04
N TYR A 15 3.95 -0.38 8.24
CA TYR A 15 4.01 1.06 8.07
C TYR A 15 5.02 1.71 9.03
N THR A 16 4.88 1.46 10.32
CA THR A 16 5.71 2.10 11.36
C THR A 16 7.18 1.80 11.13
N VAL A 17 7.54 0.53 10.93
CA VAL A 17 8.93 0.14 10.69
C VAL A 17 9.46 0.75 9.39
N GLY A 18 8.69 0.69 8.30
CA GLY A 18 9.10 1.26 7.01
C GLY A 18 9.23 2.79 7.05
N TYR A 19 8.37 3.48 7.80
CA TYR A 19 8.41 4.93 7.94
C TYR A 19 9.68 5.40 8.66
N PHE A 20 10.07 4.71 9.75
CA PHE A 20 11.26 5.06 10.52
C PHE A 20 12.59 4.78 9.80
N GLU A 21 12.60 3.97 8.74
CA GLU A 21 13.79 3.76 7.91
C GLU A 21 14.19 5.02 7.09
N GLY A 22 13.28 6.00 6.94
CA GLY A 22 13.55 7.26 6.21
C GLY A 22 13.18 7.23 4.72
N GLU A 23 12.97 8.40 4.11
CA GLU A 23 12.53 8.53 2.72
C GLU A 23 13.51 7.92 1.71
N GLY A 24 12.99 7.25 0.68
CA GLY A 24 13.81 6.60 -0.37
C GLY A 24 14.42 5.27 0.05
N ASN A 25 14.46 4.95 1.35
CA ASN A 25 14.94 3.66 1.82
C ASN A 25 13.83 2.59 1.74
N PRO A 26 14.15 1.35 1.33
CA PRO A 26 13.18 0.27 1.27
C PRO A 26 12.69 -0.15 2.66
N ASN A 27 11.52 -0.78 2.75
CA ASN A 27 11.03 -1.32 4.02
C ASN A 27 11.91 -2.51 4.46
N PRO A 28 12.53 -2.49 5.66
CA PRO A 28 13.44 -3.55 6.08
C PRO A 28 12.73 -4.89 6.30
N LEU A 29 11.40 -4.89 6.52
CA LEU A 29 10.63 -6.12 6.73
C LEU A 29 10.34 -6.90 5.46
N LEU A 30 10.53 -6.31 4.26
CA LEU A 30 10.15 -6.94 2.99
C LEU A 30 10.76 -8.34 2.83
N LYS A 31 12.08 -8.46 3.03
CA LYS A 31 12.79 -9.74 2.87
C LYS A 31 12.40 -10.78 3.92
N GLU A 32 12.16 -10.34 5.15
CA GLU A 32 11.80 -11.23 6.25
C GLU A 32 10.38 -11.78 6.07
N MET A 33 9.43 -10.91 5.75
CA MET A 33 8.04 -11.29 5.49
C MET A 33 7.86 -12.08 4.20
N GLU A 34 8.75 -11.92 3.22
CA GLU A 34 8.81 -12.81 2.06
C GLU A 34 9.32 -14.20 2.48
N LYS A 35 10.41 -14.26 3.25
CA LYS A 35 11.03 -15.50 3.69
C LYS A 35 10.13 -16.35 4.61
N ASP A 36 9.39 -15.72 5.51
CA ASP A 36 8.52 -16.42 6.47
C ASP A 36 7.12 -16.75 5.92
N GLY A 37 6.80 -16.30 4.70
CA GLY A 37 5.52 -16.54 4.02
C GLY A 37 4.41 -15.56 4.40
N THR A 38 4.67 -14.56 5.25
CA THR A 38 3.70 -13.52 5.61
C THR A 38 3.23 -12.73 4.39
N LEU A 39 4.15 -12.32 3.51
CA LEU A 39 3.81 -11.63 2.27
C LEU A 39 2.88 -12.47 1.39
N THR A 40 3.16 -13.76 1.24
CA THR A 40 2.29 -14.69 0.50
C THR A 40 0.87 -14.69 1.07
N LYS A 41 0.73 -14.71 2.40
CA LYS A 41 -0.59 -14.65 3.05
C LYS A 41 -1.29 -13.32 2.86
N ILE A 42 -0.59 -12.19 2.89
CA ILE A 42 -1.19 -10.88 2.60
C ILE A 42 -1.68 -10.83 1.14
N ILE A 43 -0.93 -11.39 0.18
CA ILE A 43 -1.34 -11.48 -1.22
C ILE A 43 -2.58 -12.37 -1.38
N GLU A 44 -2.64 -13.52 -0.71
CA GLU A 44 -3.83 -14.39 -0.68
C GLU A 44 -5.05 -13.65 -0.12
N ILE A 45 -4.88 -12.89 0.95
CA ILE A 45 -5.94 -12.06 1.53
C ILE A 45 -6.42 -11.02 0.53
N PHE A 46 -5.50 -10.30 -0.12
CA PHE A 46 -5.83 -9.31 -1.15
C PHE A 46 -6.65 -9.91 -2.29
N LYS A 47 -6.23 -11.07 -2.83
CA LYS A 47 -6.87 -11.76 -3.95
C LYS A 47 -8.21 -12.43 -3.59
N ASN A 48 -8.57 -12.54 -2.32
CA ASN A 48 -9.77 -13.26 -1.88
C ASN A 48 -11.03 -12.39 -1.96
N ASP A 49 -11.91 -12.67 -2.91
CA ASP A 49 -13.16 -11.96 -3.14
C ASP A 49 -14.33 -12.41 -2.24
N LYS A 50 -14.13 -13.40 -1.37
CA LYS A 50 -15.19 -14.01 -0.55
C LYS A 50 -15.41 -13.35 0.80
N TYR A 51 -14.57 -12.42 1.21
CA TYR A 51 -14.78 -11.70 2.47
C TYR A 51 -16.01 -10.78 2.36
N GLU A 52 -16.88 -10.84 3.38
CA GLU A 52 -18.01 -9.91 3.54
C GLU A 52 -17.50 -8.49 3.77
N ASN A 53 -16.51 -8.33 4.65
CA ASN A 53 -15.84 -7.06 4.87
C ASN A 53 -14.73 -6.83 3.84
N LYS A 54 -15.00 -5.99 2.85
CA LYS A 54 -14.04 -5.62 1.79
C LYS A 54 -12.88 -4.76 2.27
N ASP A 55 -12.99 -4.14 3.45
CA ASP A 55 -11.90 -3.38 4.04
C ASP A 55 -10.71 -4.29 4.38
N ILE A 56 -10.94 -5.61 4.58
CA ILE A 56 -9.86 -6.58 4.76
C ILE A 56 -8.95 -6.62 3.52
N ASN A 57 -9.53 -6.65 2.32
CA ASN A 57 -8.79 -6.61 1.06
C ASN A 57 -8.08 -5.28 0.88
N ALA A 58 -8.73 -4.17 1.25
CA ALA A 58 -8.16 -2.84 1.18
C ALA A 58 -6.93 -2.68 2.10
N CYS A 59 -7.03 -3.12 3.35
CA CYS A 59 -5.90 -3.14 4.29
C CYS A 59 -4.76 -4.02 3.77
N ALA A 60 -5.05 -5.16 3.13
CA ALA A 60 -4.03 -6.00 2.52
C ALA A 60 -3.32 -5.28 1.35
N ALA A 61 -4.06 -4.57 0.50
CA ALA A 61 -3.47 -3.75 -0.57
C ALA A 61 -2.58 -2.63 -0.02
N CYS A 62 -3.02 -1.91 1.01
CA CYS A 62 -2.21 -0.89 1.69
C CYS A 62 -0.97 -1.50 2.33
N SER A 63 -1.09 -2.65 2.99
CA SER A 63 0.05 -3.38 3.59
C SER A 63 1.11 -3.73 2.55
N ILE A 64 0.70 -4.22 1.37
CA ILE A 64 1.62 -4.51 0.26
C ILE A 64 2.28 -3.21 -0.22
N GLY A 65 1.53 -2.12 -0.39
CA GLY A 65 2.09 -0.84 -0.77
C GLY A 65 3.13 -0.29 0.22
N TYR A 66 2.89 -0.46 1.52
CA TYR A 66 3.85 -0.08 2.57
C TYR A 66 5.09 -0.96 2.60
N LEU A 67 4.93 -2.26 2.37
CA LEU A 67 6.04 -3.21 2.36
C LEU A 67 6.95 -3.00 1.15
N PHE A 68 6.39 -2.62 0.00
CA PHE A 68 7.13 -2.28 -1.22
C PHE A 68 7.54 -0.81 -1.30
N LYS A 69 7.56 -0.08 -0.17
CA LYS A 69 8.14 1.26 -0.09
C LYS A 69 9.50 1.32 -0.79
N ALA A 70 9.68 2.34 -1.64
CA ALA A 70 10.89 2.58 -2.43
C ALA A 70 11.42 1.36 -3.21
N SER A 71 10.57 0.36 -3.47
CA SER A 71 10.93 -0.90 -4.12
C SER A 71 9.96 -1.18 -5.28
N PRO A 72 10.42 -1.81 -6.37
CA PRO A 72 9.52 -2.17 -7.46
C PRO A 72 8.55 -3.27 -7.02
N LEU A 73 7.26 -3.10 -7.36
CA LEU A 73 6.27 -4.16 -7.20
C LEU A 73 6.51 -5.28 -8.23
N PRO A 74 6.32 -6.56 -7.87
CA PRO A 74 6.39 -7.68 -8.81
C PRO A 74 5.33 -7.55 -9.91
N SER A 75 5.72 -7.90 -11.14
CA SER A 75 4.86 -7.78 -12.32
C SER A 75 3.59 -8.64 -12.24
N GLU A 76 3.61 -9.72 -11.46
CA GLU A 76 2.46 -10.63 -11.29
C GLU A 76 1.24 -9.93 -10.67
N PHE A 77 1.45 -9.01 -9.73
CA PHE A 77 0.37 -8.40 -8.96
C PHE A 77 0.44 -6.87 -8.83
N GLY A 78 1.55 -6.25 -9.25
CA GLY A 78 1.81 -4.83 -9.02
C GLY A 78 0.75 -3.90 -9.60
N GLN A 79 0.28 -4.17 -10.83
CA GLN A 79 -0.75 -3.35 -11.45
C GLN A 79 -2.10 -3.42 -10.73
N SER A 80 -2.47 -4.60 -10.22
CA SER A 80 -3.71 -4.79 -9.44
C SER A 80 -3.65 -4.03 -8.11
N ILE A 81 -2.50 -4.03 -7.44
CA ILE A 81 -2.30 -3.25 -6.22
C ILE A 81 -2.44 -1.75 -6.51
N ILE A 82 -1.75 -1.25 -7.54
CA ILE A 82 -1.81 0.17 -7.90
C ILE A 82 -3.24 0.61 -8.25
N SER A 83 -3.96 -0.19 -9.04
CA SER A 83 -5.36 0.11 -9.40
C SER A 83 -6.25 0.15 -8.16
N ASN A 84 -6.13 -0.86 -7.28
CA ASN A 84 -6.95 -0.92 -6.07
C ASN A 84 -6.66 0.26 -5.13
N LEU A 85 -5.40 0.62 -4.93
CA LEU A 85 -5.02 1.80 -4.14
C LEU A 85 -5.55 3.09 -4.75
N GLN A 86 -5.57 3.22 -6.08
CA GLN A 86 -6.15 4.38 -6.77
C GLN A 86 -7.66 4.48 -6.52
N ASP A 87 -8.38 3.38 -6.63
CA ASP A 87 -9.82 3.35 -6.37
C ASP A 87 -10.12 3.70 -4.90
N LEU A 88 -9.31 3.20 -3.96
CA LEU A 88 -9.43 3.51 -2.53
C LEU A 88 -9.22 4.98 -2.19
N THR A 89 -8.55 5.77 -3.04
CA THR A 89 -8.46 7.22 -2.84
C THR A 89 -9.82 7.93 -2.92
N GLN A 90 -10.83 7.27 -3.49
CA GLN A 90 -12.21 7.76 -3.58
C GLN A 90 -13.15 7.07 -2.58
N SER A 91 -12.61 6.30 -1.62
CA SER A 91 -13.41 5.63 -0.60
C SER A 91 -14.05 6.63 0.36
N ASP A 92 -15.29 6.36 0.79
CA ASP A 92 -15.96 7.08 1.88
C ASP A 92 -15.31 6.76 3.25
N ASN A 93 -14.56 5.67 3.35
CA ASN A 93 -13.77 5.36 4.53
C ASN A 93 -12.49 6.21 4.52
N ILE A 94 -12.52 7.31 5.27
CA ILE A 94 -11.43 8.30 5.36
C ILE A 94 -10.09 7.66 5.77
N ILE A 95 -10.13 6.61 6.59
CA ILE A 95 -8.92 5.89 7.03
C ILE A 95 -8.31 5.18 5.82
N LEU A 96 -9.10 4.39 5.09
CA LEU A 96 -8.62 3.69 3.88
C LEU A 96 -8.22 4.66 2.75
N GLN A 97 -8.92 5.77 2.61
CA GLN A 97 -8.53 6.84 1.70
C GLN A 97 -7.15 7.40 2.06
N SER A 98 -6.91 7.71 3.33
CA SER A 98 -5.61 8.23 3.79
C SER A 98 -4.50 7.19 3.62
N ASP A 99 -4.78 5.95 3.99
CA ASP A 99 -3.84 4.84 3.91
C ASP A 99 -3.42 4.54 2.47
N SER A 100 -4.36 4.59 1.52
CA SER A 100 -4.10 4.33 0.11
C SER A 100 -3.26 5.43 -0.55
N VAL A 101 -3.54 6.70 -0.23
CA VAL A 101 -2.71 7.83 -0.68
C VAL A 101 -1.28 7.70 -0.13
N LEU A 102 -1.14 7.30 1.13
CA LEU A 102 0.16 7.06 1.75
C LEU A 102 0.91 5.91 1.06
N ALA A 103 0.22 4.80 0.78
CA ALA A 103 0.81 3.64 0.11
C ALA A 103 1.33 4.01 -1.28
N LEU A 104 0.54 4.73 -2.07
CA LEU A 104 0.94 5.23 -3.39
C LEU A 104 2.15 6.18 -3.30
N SER A 105 2.20 7.02 -2.26
CA SER A 105 3.30 7.95 -2.04
C SER A 105 4.60 7.21 -1.71
N LEU A 106 4.54 6.16 -0.89
CA LEU A 106 5.70 5.31 -0.55
C LEU A 106 6.20 4.49 -1.74
N LEU A 107 5.29 3.96 -2.57
CA LEU A 107 5.65 3.23 -3.79
C LEU A 107 6.37 4.14 -4.80
N ALA A 108 5.96 5.41 -4.90
CA ALA A 108 6.56 6.36 -5.84
C ALA A 108 7.99 6.79 -5.48
N GLN A 109 8.47 6.47 -4.27
CA GLN A 109 9.87 6.68 -3.89
C GLN A 109 10.83 5.73 -4.62
N CYS A 110 10.32 4.70 -5.30
CA CYS A 110 11.14 3.78 -6.08
C CYS A 110 11.76 4.51 -7.28
N GLU A 111 13.09 4.59 -7.34
CA GLU A 111 13.86 5.34 -8.36
C GLU A 111 13.60 4.86 -9.80
N GLN A 112 13.14 3.62 -10.00
CA GLN A 112 12.74 3.11 -11.31
C GLN A 112 11.44 3.73 -11.85
N SER A 113 10.67 4.44 -11.03
CA SER A 113 9.40 5.10 -11.41
C SER A 113 9.58 6.47 -12.08
N CYS A 114 10.82 6.88 -12.39
CA CYS A 114 11.18 8.18 -12.96
C CYS A 114 10.75 8.35 -14.43
N THR A 115 9.47 8.17 -14.75
CA THR A 115 8.84 8.88 -15.90
C THR A 115 7.31 8.99 -15.77
N ASN A 116 6.60 7.99 -15.23
CA ASN A 116 5.12 7.99 -15.26
C ASN A 116 4.41 8.30 -13.93
N THR A 117 5.03 8.03 -12.77
CA THR A 117 4.34 8.12 -11.47
C THR A 117 4.39 9.54 -10.87
N TYR A 118 5.48 10.28 -11.10
CA TYR A 118 5.65 11.67 -10.66
C TYR A 118 4.60 12.63 -11.24
N ILE A 119 4.20 12.44 -12.50
CA ILE A 119 3.15 13.26 -13.14
C ILE A 119 1.80 13.03 -12.44
N ARG A 120 1.47 11.79 -12.07
CA ARG A 120 0.17 11.42 -11.50
C ARG A 120 0.01 11.80 -10.02
N ILE A 121 1.08 11.69 -9.22
CA ILE A 121 1.06 12.17 -7.82
C ILE A 121 1.07 13.69 -7.77
N SER A 122 1.77 14.37 -8.68
CA SER A 122 1.68 15.85 -8.77
C SER A 122 0.27 16.33 -9.11
N SER A 123 -0.50 15.60 -9.93
CA SER A 123 -1.91 15.92 -10.18
C SER A 123 -2.82 15.64 -9.00
N ILE A 124 -2.53 14.61 -8.18
CA ILE A 124 -3.28 14.30 -6.95
C ILE A 124 -2.98 15.34 -5.85
N LEU A 125 -1.71 15.73 -5.67
CA LEU A 125 -1.31 16.78 -4.73
C LEU A 125 -1.85 18.16 -5.14
N LYS A 126 -1.93 18.47 -6.45
CA LYS A 126 -2.56 19.71 -6.95
C LYS A 126 -4.07 19.78 -6.68
N PHE A 127 -4.77 18.66 -6.53
CA PHE A 127 -6.18 18.64 -6.16
C PHE A 127 -6.40 19.15 -4.72
N LYS A 128 -5.43 18.94 -3.82
CA LYS A 128 -5.52 19.36 -2.41
C LYS A 128 -5.27 20.86 -2.19
N ILE A 129 -4.59 21.55 -3.11
CA ILE A 129 -4.29 22.99 -3.00
C ILE A 129 -5.44 23.87 -3.54
N LYS A 130 -6.36 23.32 -4.34
CA LYS A 130 -7.49 24.09 -4.93
C LYS A 130 -8.70 24.28 -4.01
N TYR A 131 -8.68 23.71 -2.80
CA TYR A 131 -9.80 23.76 -1.83
C TYR A 131 -9.40 24.36 -0.47
N GLN A 132 -8.36 25.19 -0.43
CA GLN A 132 -8.08 26.14 0.66
C GLN A 132 -8.18 27.56 0.12
#